data_AF-A0A7Y2JJN5-F1
#
_entry.id   AF-A0A7Y2JJN5-F1
#
_cell.length_a   1.000
_cell.length_b   1.000
_cell.length_c   1.000
_cell.angle_alpha   90.00
_cell.angle_beta   90.00
_cell.angle_gamma   90.00
#
_symmetry.space_group_name_H-M   'P 1'
#
loop_
_entity.id
_entity.type
_entity.pdbx_description
1 polymer ?
#
loop_
_entity_poly.entity_id
_entity_poly.type
_entity_poly.pdbx_seq_one_letter_code
_entity_poly.pdbx_strand_id
1 'polypeptide(L)'
;MTFANDEGTLKMKRAAPAVFTATIFLSAALLFFVQPLFAKIVLPVIGGSPAVWTTAMLFFQTVLICGYLYAHFSARYLPVRFQAGVHIALWGLALTFLPPDIPDGWRLDASGWIAAQTLGLFALGVGAPFALLSANAPLIQSWYARSDGPSADDPYFLYGASNLG
;
A
#
# COMPACT_ATOMS: atom_id res chain seq x y z
N MET A 1 -22.48 23.47 -30.39
CA MET A 1 -21.44 22.42 -30.27
C MET A 1 -21.22 22.04 -28.79
N THR A 2 -22.28 22.03 -27.98
CA THR A 2 -22.18 22.03 -26.50
C THR A 2 -22.68 20.74 -25.85
N PHE A 3 -23.45 19.92 -26.58
CA PHE A 3 -24.05 18.68 -26.07
C PHE A 3 -23.11 17.47 -26.02
N ALA A 4 -22.01 17.48 -26.79
CA ALA A 4 -21.03 16.39 -26.79
C ALA A 4 -20.11 16.40 -25.55
N ASN A 5 -19.86 17.59 -24.97
CA ASN A 5 -19.04 17.73 -23.76
C ASN A 5 -19.75 17.22 -22.51
N ASP A 6 -21.08 17.38 -22.43
CA ASP A 6 -21.88 16.94 -21.29
C ASP A 6 -22.01 15.42 -21.19
N GLU A 7 -22.10 14.70 -22.32
CA GLU A 7 -22.09 13.24 -22.29
C GLU A 7 -20.74 12.67 -21.85
N GLY A 8 -19.64 13.32 -22.25
CA GLY A 8 -18.28 12.94 -21.86
C GLY A 8 -18.03 13.12 -20.36
N THR A 9 -18.43 14.27 -19.81
CA THR A 9 -18.35 14.52 -18.36
C THR A 9 -19.27 13.60 -17.57
N LEU A 10 -20.48 13.29 -18.05
CA LEU A 10 -21.38 12.36 -17.38
C LEU A 10 -20.83 10.92 -17.35
N LYS A 11 -20.23 10.47 -18.46
CA LYS A 11 -19.56 9.16 -18.54
C LYS A 11 -18.34 9.09 -17.61
N MET A 12 -17.51 10.13 -17.57
CA MET A 12 -16.38 10.20 -16.63
C MET A 12 -16.83 10.17 -15.16
N LYS A 13 -17.90 10.91 -14.82
CA LYS A 13 -18.47 10.90 -13.46
C LYS A 13 -19.01 9.51 -13.06
N ARG A 14 -19.51 8.73 -14.01
CA ARG A 14 -20.00 7.36 -13.78
C ARG A 14 -18.90 6.30 -13.74
N ALA A 15 -17.79 6.52 -14.44
CA ALA A 15 -16.65 5.61 -14.46
C ALA A 15 -15.73 5.78 -13.24
N ALA A 16 -15.67 6.98 -12.66
CA ALA A 16 -14.79 7.29 -11.53
C ALA A 16 -14.97 6.34 -10.33
N PRO A 17 -16.20 6.03 -9.85
CA PRO A 17 -16.38 5.10 -8.73
C PRO A 17 -15.84 3.70 -9.03
N ALA A 18 -16.03 3.20 -10.26
CA ALA A 18 -15.56 1.88 -10.68
C ALA A 18 -14.02 1.81 -10.71
N VAL A 19 -13.35 2.85 -11.22
CA VAL A 19 -11.89 2.94 -11.23
C VAL A 19 -11.34 2.98 -9.80
N PHE A 20 -11.87 3.85 -8.95
CA PHE A 20 -11.43 3.96 -7.56
C PHE A 20 -11.66 2.67 -6.77
N THR A 21 -12.79 2.00 -6.98
CA THR A 21 -13.13 0.70 -6.37
C THR A 21 -12.16 -0.39 -6.82
N ALA A 22 -11.89 -0.50 -8.11
CA ALA A 22 -10.94 -1.49 -8.64
C ALA A 22 -9.52 -1.24 -8.13
N THR A 23 -9.08 0.03 -8.07
CA THR A 23 -7.75 0.39 -7.57
C THR A 23 -7.60 0.09 -6.09
N ILE A 24 -8.58 0.45 -5.25
CA ILE A 24 -8.48 0.21 -3.80
C ILE A 24 -8.57 -1.28 -3.48
N PHE A 25 -9.44 -2.04 -4.19
CA PHE A 25 -9.53 -3.49 -4.07
C PHE A 25 -8.22 -4.17 -4.44
N LEU A 26 -7.67 -3.85 -5.63
CA LEU A 26 -6.40 -4.43 -6.08
C LEU A 26 -5.26 -4.10 -5.11
N SER A 27 -5.22 -2.86 -4.62
CA SER A 27 -4.22 -2.45 -3.63
C SER A 27 -4.34 -3.23 -2.31
N ALA A 28 -5.56 -3.41 -1.80
CA ALA A 28 -5.80 -4.17 -0.58
C ALA A 28 -5.41 -5.64 -0.74
N ALA A 29 -5.83 -6.27 -1.85
CA ALA A 29 -5.44 -7.63 -2.19
C ALA A 29 -3.91 -7.77 -2.22
N LEU A 30 -3.20 -6.88 -2.92
CA LEU A 30 -1.75 -6.89 -2.96
C LEU A 30 -1.13 -6.72 -1.56
N LEU A 31 -1.68 -5.83 -0.72
CA LEU A 31 -1.22 -5.64 0.67
C LEU A 31 -1.36 -6.94 1.48
N PHE A 32 -2.49 -7.63 1.38
CA PHE A 32 -2.72 -8.91 2.05
C PHE A 32 -1.85 -10.04 1.48
N PHE A 33 -1.57 -10.05 0.18
CA PHE A 33 -0.72 -11.06 -0.47
C PHE A 33 0.77 -10.89 -0.16
N VAL A 34 1.26 -9.66 -0.03
CA VAL A 34 2.69 -9.39 0.25
C VAL A 34 3.14 -10.01 1.58
N GLN A 35 2.28 -9.99 2.60
CA GLN A 35 2.62 -10.52 3.93
C GLN A 35 2.97 -12.02 3.93
N PRO A 36 2.09 -12.94 3.48
CA PRO A 36 2.39 -14.36 3.41
C PRO A 36 3.42 -14.68 2.32
N LEU A 37 3.45 -13.93 1.22
CA LEU A 37 4.44 -14.13 0.15
C LEU A 37 5.86 -13.95 0.68
N PHE A 38 6.14 -12.81 1.29
CA PHE A 38 7.49 -12.51 1.76
C PHE A 38 7.88 -13.37 2.96
N ALA A 39 6.94 -13.64 3.87
CA ALA A 39 7.16 -14.60 4.94
C ALA A 39 7.57 -15.99 4.40
N LYS A 40 6.94 -16.46 3.31
CA LYS A 40 7.30 -17.73 2.65
C LYS A 40 8.69 -17.70 2.02
N ILE A 41 9.09 -16.60 1.38
CA ILE A 41 10.45 -16.44 0.80
C ILE A 41 11.51 -16.52 1.89
N VAL A 42 11.24 -15.90 3.03
CA VAL A 42 12.17 -15.76 4.15
C VAL A 42 12.22 -16.99 5.07
N LEU A 43 11.15 -17.78 5.11
CA LEU A 43 11.01 -18.95 5.98
C LEU A 43 12.19 -19.95 5.91
N PRO A 44 12.75 -20.31 4.73
CA PRO A 44 13.83 -21.27 4.64
C PRO A 44 15.12 -20.82 5.32
N VAL A 45 15.32 -19.50 5.51
CA VAL A 45 16.57 -18.96 6.05
C VAL A 45 16.47 -18.52 7.51
N ILE A 46 15.31 -18.03 7.97
CA ILE A 46 15.11 -17.59 9.37
C ILE A 46 14.37 -18.64 10.22
N GLY A 47 13.67 -19.58 9.57
CA GLY A 47 12.86 -20.60 10.23
C GLY A 47 11.45 -20.13 10.63
N GLY A 48 10.60 -21.09 10.99
CA GLY A 48 9.16 -20.88 11.25
C GLY A 48 8.78 -20.80 12.72
N SER A 49 9.65 -20.28 13.58
CA SER A 49 9.35 -20.22 15.01
C SER A 49 8.22 -19.21 15.31
N PRO A 50 7.44 -19.39 16.40
CA PRO A 50 6.42 -18.42 16.81
C PRO A 50 6.98 -17.00 17.00
N ALA A 51 8.23 -16.88 17.47
CA ALA A 51 8.88 -15.58 17.65
C ALA A 51 9.15 -14.85 16.32
N VAL A 52 9.54 -15.58 15.26
CA VAL A 52 9.71 -15.00 13.92
C VAL A 52 8.37 -14.54 13.37
N TRP A 53 7.30 -15.32 13.56
CA TRP A 53 5.95 -14.93 13.17
C TRP A 53 5.48 -13.65 13.86
N THR A 54 5.62 -13.56 15.19
CA THR A 54 5.27 -12.34 15.94
C THR A 54 6.09 -11.13 15.47
N THR A 55 7.38 -11.32 15.16
CA THR A 55 8.24 -10.24 14.65
C THR A 55 7.79 -9.77 13.27
N ALA A 56 7.43 -10.69 12.37
CA ALA A 56 6.90 -10.36 11.05
C ALA A 56 5.56 -9.59 11.16
N MET A 57 4.66 -10.01 12.04
CA MET A 57 3.42 -9.28 12.32
C MET A 57 3.70 -7.88 12.85
N LEU A 58 4.60 -7.73 13.82
CA LEU A 58 5.01 -6.42 14.35
C LEU A 58 5.52 -5.50 13.23
N PHE A 59 6.37 -6.03 12.35
CA PHE A 59 6.87 -5.28 11.20
C PHE A 59 5.74 -4.76 10.32
N PHE A 60 4.87 -5.65 9.84
CA PHE A 60 3.80 -5.25 8.92
C PHE A 60 2.84 -4.26 9.56
N GLN A 61 2.44 -4.46 10.81
CA GLN A 61 1.56 -3.51 11.50
C GLN A 61 2.23 -2.15 11.67
N THR A 62 3.52 -2.12 12.00
CA THR A 62 4.27 -0.87 12.14
C THR A 62 4.37 -0.12 10.82
N VAL A 63 4.75 -0.81 9.74
CA VAL A 63 4.88 -0.20 8.41
C VAL A 63 3.53 0.24 7.85
N LEU A 64 2.45 -0.49 8.15
CA LEU A 64 1.08 -0.09 7.81
C LEU A 64 0.73 1.26 8.45
N ILE A 65 1.01 1.41 9.75
CA ILE A 65 0.83 2.68 10.46
C ILE A 65 1.67 3.80 9.83
N CYS A 66 2.92 3.53 9.46
CA CYS A 66 3.76 4.50 8.76
C CYS A 66 3.14 4.95 7.42
N GLY A 67 2.59 4.02 6.64
CA GLY A 67 1.87 4.33 5.40
C GLY A 67 0.65 5.21 5.65
N TYR A 68 -0.10 4.94 6.71
CA TYR A 68 -1.26 5.75 7.10
C TYR A 68 -0.87 7.15 7.57
N LEU A 69 0.21 7.28 8.34
CA LEU A 69 0.75 8.57 8.76
C LEU A 69 1.20 9.39 7.55
N TYR A 70 1.92 8.77 6.61
CA TYR A 70 2.29 9.41 5.35
C TYR A 70 1.04 9.90 4.60
N ALA A 71 0.02 9.05 4.42
CA ALA A 71 -1.23 9.42 3.77
C ALA A 71 -1.93 10.59 4.49
N HIS A 72 -2.01 10.54 5.82
CA HIS A 72 -2.63 11.57 6.64
C HIS A 72 -1.93 12.92 6.48
N PHE A 73 -0.60 12.97 6.63
CA PHE A 73 0.16 14.21 6.51
C PHE A 73 0.19 14.74 5.07
N SER A 74 0.29 13.86 4.07
CA SER A 74 0.20 14.22 2.66
C SER A 74 -1.16 14.86 2.35
N ALA A 75 -2.26 14.23 2.78
CA ALA A 75 -3.61 14.75 2.60
C ALA A 75 -3.83 16.07 3.35
N ARG A 76 -3.24 16.23 4.54
CA ARG A 76 -3.42 17.41 5.40
C ARG A 76 -2.65 18.64 4.90
N TYR A 77 -1.41 18.46 4.44
CA TYR A 77 -0.50 19.59 4.21
C TYR A 77 -0.18 19.86 2.74
N LEU A 78 -0.37 18.90 1.83
CA LEU A 78 -0.02 19.08 0.41
C LEU A 78 -1.26 19.32 -0.46
N PRO A 79 -1.16 20.12 -1.54
CA PRO A 79 -2.19 20.15 -2.57
C PRO A 79 -2.20 18.85 -3.39
N VAL A 80 -3.37 18.43 -3.88
CA VAL A 80 -3.58 17.12 -4.57
C VAL A 80 -2.55 16.84 -5.68
N ARG A 81 -2.20 17.85 -6.49
CA ARG A 81 -1.17 17.71 -7.55
C ARG A 81 0.20 17.30 -7.02
N PHE A 82 0.61 17.82 -5.86
CA PHE A 82 1.87 17.45 -5.22
C PHE A 82 1.77 16.09 -4.54
N GLN A 83 0.61 15.77 -3.94
CA GLN A 83 0.37 14.44 -3.39
C GLN A 83 0.54 13.36 -4.46
N ALA A 84 -0.08 13.55 -5.64
CA ALA A 84 0.06 12.64 -6.77
C ALA A 84 1.52 12.53 -7.25
N GLY A 85 2.21 13.66 -7.43
CA GLY A 85 3.61 13.66 -7.86
C GLY A 85 4.55 12.94 -6.88
N VAL A 86 4.43 13.23 -5.57
CA VAL A 86 5.21 12.56 -4.52
C VAL A 86 4.89 11.07 -4.47
N HIS A 87 3.60 10.71 -4.54
CA HIS A 87 3.18 9.31 -4.46
C HIS A 87 3.66 8.50 -5.66
N ILE A 88 3.60 9.05 -6.88
CA ILE A 88 4.14 8.43 -8.09
C ILE A 88 5.66 8.28 -8.00
N ALA A 89 6.38 9.30 -7.52
CA ALA A 89 7.82 9.23 -7.34
C ALA A 89 8.23 8.14 -6.34
N LEU A 90 7.49 8.04 -5.22
CA LEU A 90 7.70 6.97 -4.25
C LEU A 90 7.38 5.61 -4.84
N TRP A 91 6.35 5.47 -5.66
CA TRP A 91 6.07 4.23 -6.39
C TRP A 91 7.21 3.86 -7.34
N GLY A 92 7.81 4.84 -8.04
CA GLY A 92 9.00 4.64 -8.85
C GLY A 92 10.16 4.03 -8.04
N LEU A 93 10.35 4.49 -6.80
CA LEU A 93 11.32 3.90 -5.87
C LEU A 93 10.90 2.52 -5.38
N ALA A 94 9.63 2.31 -5.01
CA ALA A 94 9.15 1.02 -4.51
C ALA A 94 9.25 -0.08 -5.58
N LEU A 95 9.08 0.27 -6.86
CA LEU A 95 9.24 -0.68 -7.96
C LEU A 95 10.67 -1.18 -8.13
N THR A 96 11.69 -0.48 -7.61
CA THR A 96 13.08 -0.97 -7.62
C THR A 96 13.31 -2.14 -6.66
N PHE A 97 12.34 -2.46 -5.80
CA PHE A 97 12.39 -3.61 -4.89
C PHE A 97 11.82 -4.89 -5.54
N LEU A 98 11.40 -4.83 -6.81
CA LEU A 98 10.94 -6.02 -7.53
C LEU A 98 12.09 -6.71 -8.30
N PRO A 99 12.13 -8.05 -8.31
CA PRO A 99 11.32 -8.97 -7.50
C PRO A 99 11.77 -8.96 -6.03
N PRO A 100 10.84 -9.12 -5.04
CA PRO A 100 11.24 -9.24 -3.65
C PRO A 100 12.08 -10.50 -3.44
N ASP A 101 13.30 -10.32 -2.94
CA ASP A 101 14.23 -11.41 -2.69
C ASP A 101 15.10 -11.12 -1.46
N ILE A 102 15.84 -12.13 -1.04
CA ILE A 102 16.83 -12.08 0.03
C ILE A 102 18.15 -11.60 -0.57
N PRO A 103 18.88 -10.66 0.08
CA PRO A 103 20.18 -10.22 -0.41
C PRO A 103 21.16 -11.38 -0.64
N ASP A 104 21.95 -11.29 -1.71
CA ASP A 104 22.94 -12.31 -2.06
C ASP A 104 23.90 -12.58 -0.90
N GLY A 105 24.09 -13.86 -0.58
CA GLY A 105 24.99 -14.28 0.49
C GLY A 105 24.50 -14.00 1.91
N TRP A 106 23.26 -13.50 2.08
CA TRP A 106 22.66 -13.34 3.41
C TRP A 106 22.57 -14.69 4.12
N ARG A 107 22.95 -14.69 5.40
CA ARG A 107 22.89 -15.86 6.27
C ARG A 107 22.43 -15.44 7.65
N LEU A 108 21.62 -16.30 8.28
CA LEU A 108 21.21 -16.11 9.65
C LEU A 108 22.43 -16.25 10.57
N ASP A 109 22.70 -15.23 11.37
CA ASP A 109 23.62 -15.33 12.50
C ASP A 109 22.85 -15.85 13.71
N ALA A 110 23.08 -17.12 14.07
CA ALA A 110 22.45 -17.78 15.20
C ALA A 110 22.88 -17.23 16.57
N SER A 111 24.02 -16.52 16.63
CA SER A 111 24.49 -15.84 17.85
C SER A 111 23.90 -14.44 18.02
N GLY A 112 23.34 -13.89 16.94
CA GLY A 112 22.72 -12.57 16.91
C GLY A 112 21.24 -12.56 17.28
N TRP A 113 20.65 -11.36 17.28
CA TRP A 113 19.23 -11.18 17.58
C TRP A 113 18.37 -11.51 16.36
N ILE A 114 17.70 -12.67 16.39
CA ILE A 114 16.84 -13.13 15.30
C ILE A 114 15.79 -12.08 14.94
N ALA A 115 15.16 -11.44 15.92
CA ALA A 115 14.14 -10.41 15.67
C ALA A 115 14.69 -9.23 14.85
N ALA A 116 15.88 -8.71 15.19
CA ALA A 116 16.50 -7.61 14.46
C ALA A 116 16.86 -7.99 13.02
N GLN A 117 17.36 -9.22 12.83
CA GLN A 117 17.68 -9.76 11.51
C GLN A 117 16.41 -9.93 10.65
N THR A 118 15.31 -10.44 11.23
CA THR A 118 14.00 -10.51 10.57
C THR A 118 13.49 -9.13 10.17
N LEU A 119 13.52 -8.16 11.10
CA LEU A 119 13.09 -6.79 10.81
C LEU A 119 13.92 -6.16 9.69
N GLY A 120 15.24 -6.34 9.72
CA GLY A 120 16.14 -5.84 8.68
C GLY A 120 15.84 -6.45 7.30
N LEU A 121 15.62 -7.76 7.24
CA LEU A 121 15.33 -8.45 5.99
C LEU A 121 13.99 -8.00 5.40
N PHE A 122 12.96 -7.85 6.24
CA PHE A 122 11.66 -7.33 5.80
C PHE A 122 11.72 -5.86 5.38
N ALA A 123 12.49 -5.03 6.09
CA ALA A 123 12.69 -3.64 5.72
C ALA A 123 13.36 -3.49 4.36
N LEU A 124 14.39 -4.28 4.08
CA LEU A 124 15.14 -4.27 2.83
C LEU A 124 14.38 -4.91 1.66
N GLY A 125 13.59 -5.96 1.91
CA GLY A 125 12.89 -6.66 0.85
C GLY A 125 11.54 -6.03 0.48
N VAL A 126 10.71 -5.69 1.47
CA VAL A 126 9.30 -5.29 1.23
C VAL A 126 8.86 -4.06 1.99
N GLY A 127 9.71 -3.41 2.78
CA GLY A 127 9.34 -2.25 3.59
C GLY A 127 8.75 -1.10 2.77
N ALA A 128 9.47 -0.67 1.73
CA ALA A 128 9.01 0.40 0.84
C ALA A 128 7.71 0.06 0.08
N PRO A 129 7.61 -1.05 -0.66
CA PRO A 129 6.37 -1.38 -1.38
C PRO A 129 5.18 -1.60 -0.44
N PHE A 130 5.39 -2.22 0.72
CA PHE A 130 4.31 -2.42 1.69
C PHE A 130 3.82 -1.10 2.31
N ALA A 131 4.72 -0.17 2.62
CA ALA A 131 4.36 1.16 3.11
C ALA A 131 3.48 1.93 2.11
N LEU A 132 3.80 1.86 0.82
CA LEU A 132 3.01 2.54 -0.22
C LEU A 132 1.67 1.88 -0.49
N LEU A 133 1.62 0.55 -0.54
CA LEU A 133 0.35 -0.19 -0.61
C LEU A 133 -0.57 0.21 0.56
N SER A 134 -0.01 0.35 1.76
CA SER A 134 -0.76 0.77 2.95
C SER A 134 -1.28 2.21 2.84
N ALA A 135 -0.58 3.09 2.14
CA ALA A 135 -0.99 4.48 1.94
C ALA A 135 -2.10 4.65 0.90
N ASN A 136 -2.27 3.70 -0.03
CA ASN A 136 -3.19 3.82 -1.15
C ASN A 136 -4.64 4.00 -0.71
N ALA A 137 -5.15 3.12 0.17
CA ALA A 137 -6.53 3.19 0.62
C ALA A 137 -6.91 4.56 1.24
N PRO A 138 -6.19 5.08 2.26
CA PRO A 138 -6.50 6.38 2.83
C PRO A 138 -6.28 7.54 1.86
N LEU A 139 -5.27 7.50 0.98
CA LEU A 139 -5.07 8.54 -0.04
C LEU A 139 -6.21 8.57 -1.06
N ILE A 140 -6.57 7.42 -1.62
CA ILE A 140 -7.65 7.28 -2.61
C ILE A 140 -8.98 7.73 -2.01
N GLN A 141 -9.29 7.32 -0.78
CA GLN A 141 -10.48 7.79 -0.06
C GLN A 141 -10.46 9.31 0.15
N SER A 142 -9.30 9.88 0.53
CA SER A 142 -9.17 11.33 0.72
C SER A 142 -9.33 12.13 -0.58
N TRP A 143 -8.85 11.59 -1.71
CA TRP A 143 -9.00 12.21 -3.03
C TRP A 143 -10.43 12.10 -3.52
N TYR A 144 -11.09 10.98 -3.28
CA TYR A 144 -12.50 10.79 -3.64
C TYR A 144 -13.43 11.72 -2.86
N ALA A 145 -13.22 11.84 -1.54
CA ALA A 145 -13.99 12.76 -0.70
C ALA A 145 -13.81 14.25 -1.07
N ARG A 146 -12.73 14.59 -1.76
CA ARG A 146 -12.45 15.94 -2.27
C ARG A 146 -12.86 16.12 -3.74
N SER A 147 -13.44 15.10 -4.35
CA SER A 147 -13.94 15.16 -5.72
C SER A 147 -15.42 15.54 -5.72
N ASP A 148 -15.91 16.23 -6.77
CA ASP A 148 -17.35 16.45 -6.99
C ASP A 148 -18.04 15.18 -7.56
N GLY A 149 -17.57 13.99 -7.13
CA GLY A 149 -18.01 12.69 -7.60
C GLY A 149 -19.31 12.24 -6.93
N PRO A 150 -20.05 11.29 -7.53
CA PRO A 150 -21.23 10.69 -6.89
C PRO A 150 -20.89 10.12 -5.51
N SER A 151 -21.67 10.44 -4.47
CA SER A 151 -21.40 9.96 -3.10
C SER A 151 -20.03 10.35 -2.54
N ALA A 152 -19.41 11.44 -3.00
CA ALA A 152 -18.17 11.96 -2.42
C ALA A 152 -18.34 12.38 -0.95
N ASP A 153 -19.56 12.78 -0.55
CA ASP A 153 -19.91 13.11 0.83
C ASP A 153 -19.96 11.87 1.75
N ASP A 154 -20.09 10.67 1.19
CA ASP A 154 -20.11 9.39 1.93
C ASP A 154 -19.38 8.26 1.16
N PRO A 155 -18.02 8.27 1.17
CA PRO A 155 -17.21 7.32 0.41
C PRO A 155 -17.12 5.92 1.06
N TYR A 156 -18.06 5.54 1.94
CA TYR A 156 -18.01 4.28 2.70
C TYR A 156 -17.93 3.03 1.81
N PHE A 157 -18.46 3.10 0.58
CA PHE A 157 -18.35 2.01 -0.39
C PHE A 157 -16.89 1.67 -0.76
N LEU A 158 -15.98 2.65 -0.74
CA LEU A 158 -14.54 2.42 -0.97
C LEU A 158 -13.88 1.69 0.20
N TYR A 159 -14.34 1.95 1.43
CA TYR A 159 -13.91 1.17 2.60
C TYR A 159 -14.38 -0.29 2.48
N GLY A 160 -15.64 -0.51 2.09
CA GLY A 160 -16.16 -1.85 1.81
C GLY A 160 -15.35 -2.59 0.76
N ALA A 161 -15.06 -1.95 -0.37
CA ALA A 161 -14.21 -2.51 -1.43
C ALA A 161 -12.80 -2.86 -0.95
N SER A 162 -12.20 -2.02 -0.11
CA SER A 162 -10.88 -2.28 0.49
C SER A 162 -10.87 -3.48 1.44
N ASN A 163 -11.98 -3.83 2.08
CA ASN A 163 -12.05 -4.98 2.99
C ASN A 163 -12.35 -6.30 2.25
N LEU A 164 -12.87 -6.23 1.02
CA LEU A 164 -13.12 -7.40 0.18
C LEU A 164 -11.87 -7.89 -0.56
N GLY A 165 -10.90 -7.01 -0.79
CA GLY A 165 -9.63 -7.33 -1.45
C GLY A 165 -8.63 -7.84 -0.44
#